data_AF-A0A961ID78-F1
#
_entry.id   AF-A0A961ID78-F1
#
_cell.length_a   1.000
_cell.length_b   1.000
_cell.length_c   1.000
_cell.angle_alpha   90.00
_cell.angle_beta   90.00
_cell.angle_gamma   90.00
#
_symmetry.space_group_name_H-M   'P 1'
#
loop_
_entity.id
_entity.type
_entity.pdbx_description
1 polymer ?
#
loop_
_entity_poly.entity_id
_entity_poly.type
_entity_poly.pdbx_seq_one_letter_code
_entity_poly.pdbx_strand_id
1 'polypeptide(L)'
;MESYLENITSETALTEGEVIRRTNAEKDQQGAFRKLTEDGAGWIVTDVIDISKGEYISEAGIIRPTDGDQLYRHKSRFGTDNEDDEALEILYSWPLYRDSPRLQKSMLEFCRASFSPQQLLSWKKNDDLKKLFVPMQQKFKIGRFVEKVDVNKLRDNRFREQLLAMHSGKHMTYICFLPQGQNMKPLFFSYGTKPHIETLKELQRQPFAFKPTHGGHIKCVREEGGQKEFLVDAGSNEFGVGMQTPLSTAEMVVDALQENWPEFDYTPVPGRDAFGLQQSY
;
A
#
# COMPACT_ATOMS: atom_id res chain seq x y z
N MET A 1 -3.25 -37.99 -12.74
CA MET A 1 -3.75 -37.43 -11.45
C MET A 1 -2.57 -37.36 -10.50
N GLU A 2 -2.40 -36.25 -9.80
CA GLU A 2 -1.25 -36.04 -8.90
C GLU A 2 -1.33 -37.02 -7.72
N SER A 3 -0.21 -37.70 -7.41
CA SER A 3 -0.19 -38.80 -6.44
C SER A 3 -0.51 -38.36 -5.00
N TYR A 4 -0.36 -37.07 -4.71
CA TYR A 4 -0.55 -36.47 -3.40
C TYR A 4 -1.98 -35.96 -3.14
N LEU A 5 -2.89 -36.12 -4.11
CA LEU A 5 -4.30 -35.76 -4.00
C LEU A 5 -5.18 -36.99 -3.85
N GLU A 6 -6.28 -36.84 -3.11
CA GLU A 6 -7.37 -37.81 -3.04
C GLU A 6 -8.72 -37.13 -3.17
N ASN A 7 -9.68 -37.81 -3.81
CA ASN A 7 -11.02 -37.27 -4.05
C ASN A 7 -11.77 -37.10 -2.72
N ILE A 8 -12.42 -35.94 -2.57
CA ILE A 8 -13.40 -35.71 -1.51
C ILE A 8 -14.74 -36.23 -2.02
N THR A 9 -15.34 -37.14 -1.26
CA THR A 9 -16.69 -37.68 -1.51
C THR A 9 -17.66 -37.17 -0.45
N SER A 10 -18.96 -37.41 -0.62
CA SER A 10 -19.99 -37.00 0.35
C SER A 10 -19.81 -37.60 1.74
N GLU A 11 -19.04 -38.69 1.88
CA GLU A 11 -18.75 -39.36 3.15
C GLU A 11 -17.43 -38.88 3.78
N THR A 12 -16.66 -38.05 3.08
CA THR A 12 -15.34 -37.61 3.54
C THR A 12 -15.49 -36.47 4.55
N ALA A 13 -15.27 -36.77 5.84
CA ALA A 13 -15.18 -35.75 6.87
C ALA A 13 -13.90 -34.92 6.68
N LEU A 14 -14.07 -33.61 6.46
CA LEU A 14 -12.96 -32.66 6.38
C LEU A 14 -12.58 -32.15 7.78
N THR A 15 -11.28 -32.06 8.04
CA THR A 15 -10.73 -31.53 9.29
C THR A 15 -10.17 -30.14 9.05
N GLU A 16 -10.31 -29.24 10.03
CA GLU A 16 -9.71 -27.92 9.96
C GLU A 16 -8.20 -28.00 9.69
N GLY A 17 -7.73 -27.19 8.74
CA GLY A 17 -6.34 -27.11 8.29
C GLY A 17 -5.99 -28.10 7.18
N GLU A 18 -6.90 -28.97 6.75
CA GLU A 18 -6.67 -29.78 5.54
C GLU A 18 -6.58 -28.88 4.30
N VAL A 19 -5.56 -29.10 3.47
CA VAL A 19 -5.44 -28.42 2.19
C VAL A 19 -6.38 -29.09 1.20
N ILE A 20 -7.31 -28.31 0.65
CA ILE A 20 -8.28 -28.77 -0.33
C ILE A 20 -8.09 -28.05 -1.66
N ARG A 21 -8.44 -28.72 -2.75
CA ARG A 21 -8.35 -28.21 -4.11
C ARG A 21 -9.62 -28.48 -4.88
N ARG A 22 -10.13 -27.47 -5.56
CA ARG A 22 -11.23 -27.56 -6.54
C ARG A 22 -10.66 -27.39 -7.93
N THR A 23 -11.01 -28.30 -8.83
CA THR A 23 -10.69 -28.18 -10.25
C THR A 23 -11.94 -28.33 -11.11
N ASN A 24 -12.14 -27.42 -12.06
CA ASN A 24 -13.12 -27.52 -13.13
C ASN A 24 -12.54 -26.88 -14.41
N ALA A 25 -13.37 -26.65 -15.44
CA ALA A 25 -12.92 -26.08 -16.71
C ALA A 25 -12.36 -24.65 -16.60
N GLU A 26 -12.79 -23.88 -15.61
CA GLU A 26 -12.44 -22.46 -15.43
C GLU A 26 -11.53 -22.18 -14.24
N LYS A 27 -11.57 -23.04 -13.22
CA LYS A 27 -10.97 -22.80 -11.91
C LYS A 27 -10.14 -23.99 -11.49
N ASP A 28 -8.92 -23.67 -11.07
CA ASP A 28 -8.02 -24.60 -10.40
C ASP A 28 -7.52 -23.91 -9.13
N GLN A 29 -8.22 -24.14 -8.02
CA GLN A 29 -8.06 -23.35 -6.80
C GLN A 29 -7.78 -24.24 -5.60
N GLN A 30 -6.86 -23.81 -4.75
CA GLN A 30 -6.47 -24.50 -3.53
C GLN A 30 -6.59 -23.57 -2.33
N GLY A 31 -6.86 -24.11 -1.14
CA GLY A 31 -6.86 -23.37 0.12
C GLY A 31 -6.95 -24.30 1.32
N ALA A 32 -6.70 -23.75 2.51
CA ALA A 32 -6.79 -24.49 3.76
C ALA A 32 -8.23 -24.46 4.29
N PHE A 33 -8.85 -25.62 4.47
CA PHE A 33 -10.20 -25.75 5.01
C PHE A 33 -10.28 -25.22 6.45
N ARG A 34 -11.33 -24.45 6.73
CA ARG A 34 -11.64 -23.96 8.08
C ARG A 34 -12.88 -24.59 8.65
N LYS A 35 -13.99 -24.44 7.95
CA LYS A 35 -15.30 -24.96 8.37
C LYS A 35 -16.29 -24.94 7.21
N LEU A 36 -17.42 -25.59 7.40
CA LEU A 36 -18.59 -25.43 6.53
C LEU A 36 -19.21 -24.04 6.72
N THR A 37 -19.89 -23.55 5.68
CA THR A 37 -20.82 -22.42 5.79
C THR A 37 -22.01 -22.79 6.67
N GLU A 38 -22.74 -21.79 7.18
CA GLU A 38 -23.87 -22.01 8.08
C GLU A 38 -25.01 -22.82 7.45
N ASP A 39 -25.19 -22.67 6.13
CA ASP A 39 -26.14 -23.45 5.33
C ASP A 39 -25.64 -24.86 4.95
N GLY A 40 -24.39 -25.20 5.31
CA GLY A 40 -23.74 -26.47 4.96
C GLY A 40 -23.42 -26.66 3.47
N ALA A 41 -23.76 -25.69 2.61
CA ALA A 41 -23.65 -25.81 1.16
C ALA A 41 -22.27 -25.40 0.60
N GLY A 42 -21.37 -24.89 1.44
CA GLY A 42 -20.06 -24.42 1.03
C GLY A 42 -18.99 -24.61 2.10
N TRP A 43 -17.74 -24.43 1.68
CA TRP A 43 -16.54 -24.60 2.48
C TRP A 43 -15.83 -23.26 2.61
N ILE A 44 -15.57 -22.84 3.83
CA ILE A 44 -14.74 -21.68 4.12
C ILE A 44 -13.29 -22.12 4.09
N VAL A 45 -12.50 -21.50 3.23
CA VAL A 45 -11.07 -21.74 3.07
C VAL A 45 -10.28 -20.47 3.32
N THR A 46 -9.07 -20.63 3.83
CA THR A 46 -8.07 -19.54 3.93
C THR A 46 -6.95 -19.74 2.93
N ASP A 47 -6.27 -18.66 2.57
CA ASP A 47 -5.14 -18.65 1.66
C ASP A 47 -5.45 -19.28 0.29
N VAL A 48 -6.37 -18.64 -0.43
CA VAL A 48 -6.85 -19.12 -1.72
C VAL A 48 -5.82 -18.84 -2.81
N ILE A 49 -5.40 -19.89 -3.51
CA ILE A 49 -4.38 -19.85 -4.57
C ILE A 49 -4.97 -20.43 -5.86
N ASP A 50 -4.79 -19.74 -6.99
CA ASP A 50 -4.99 -20.29 -8.33
C ASP A 50 -3.78 -21.16 -8.68
N ILE A 51 -3.94 -22.48 -8.68
CA ILE A 51 -2.85 -23.42 -8.94
C ILE A 51 -2.48 -23.44 -10.43
N SER A 52 -3.44 -23.18 -11.34
CA SER A 52 -3.16 -23.15 -12.78
C SER A 52 -2.24 -21.97 -13.14
N LYS A 53 -2.49 -20.81 -12.53
CA LYS A 53 -1.70 -19.58 -12.75
C LYS A 53 -0.51 -19.43 -11.81
N GLY A 54 -0.55 -20.10 -10.65
CA GLY A 54 0.41 -19.88 -9.57
C GLY A 54 0.23 -18.51 -8.93
N GLU A 55 -1.01 -18.10 -8.66
CA GLU A 55 -1.33 -16.77 -8.15
C GLU A 55 -2.11 -16.83 -6.82
N TYR A 56 -1.72 -15.98 -5.87
CA TYR A 56 -2.49 -15.74 -4.66
C TYR A 56 -3.73 -14.91 -4.97
N ILE A 57 -4.91 -15.44 -4.65
CA ILE A 57 -6.20 -14.78 -4.92
C ILE A 57 -6.64 -13.96 -3.70
N SER A 58 -6.75 -14.58 -2.54
CA SER A 58 -7.32 -13.94 -1.34
C SER A 58 -6.96 -14.65 -0.04
N GLU A 59 -7.06 -13.93 1.08
CA GLU A 59 -6.86 -14.48 2.43
C GLU A 59 -7.95 -15.46 2.85
N ALA A 60 -9.18 -15.27 2.36
CA ALA A 60 -10.30 -16.15 2.61
C ALA A 60 -11.20 -16.25 1.37
N GLY A 61 -11.90 -17.37 1.26
CA GLY A 61 -12.87 -17.60 0.21
C GLY A 61 -13.90 -18.65 0.62
N ILE A 62 -14.98 -18.71 -0.15
CA ILE A 62 -16.01 -19.75 0.00
C ILE A 62 -15.99 -20.59 -1.28
N ILE A 63 -15.70 -21.87 -1.13
CA ILE A 63 -15.89 -22.85 -2.20
C ILE A 63 -17.30 -23.39 -2.05
N ARG A 64 -18.19 -23.06 -2.98
CA ARG A 64 -19.48 -23.73 -3.15
C ARG A 64 -19.33 -24.73 -4.30
N PRO A 65 -19.29 -26.04 -4.01
CA PRO A 65 -19.24 -27.05 -5.06
C PRO A 65 -20.46 -26.97 -5.97
N THR A 66 -20.21 -27.15 -7.27
CA THR A 66 -21.23 -27.17 -8.32
C THR A 66 -21.03 -28.39 -9.22
N ASP A 67 -22.03 -28.72 -10.02
CA ASP A 67 -21.94 -29.81 -10.99
C ASP A 67 -20.76 -29.57 -11.95
N GLY A 68 -19.84 -30.55 -12.01
CA GLY A 68 -18.60 -30.46 -12.79
C GLY A 68 -17.36 -30.07 -11.98
N ASP A 69 -17.50 -29.68 -10.71
CA ASP A 69 -16.37 -29.54 -9.81
C ASP A 69 -15.81 -30.90 -9.39
N GLN A 70 -14.49 -31.06 -9.50
CA GLN A 70 -13.76 -32.12 -8.84
C GLN A 70 -13.07 -31.57 -7.59
N LEU A 71 -13.31 -32.22 -6.46
CA LEU A 71 -12.84 -31.77 -5.16
C LEU A 71 -11.83 -32.78 -4.64
N TYR A 72 -10.68 -32.27 -4.21
CA TYR A 72 -9.58 -33.06 -3.71
C TYR A 72 -9.13 -32.53 -2.36
N ARG A 73 -8.58 -33.41 -1.52
CA ARG A 73 -7.74 -33.04 -0.39
C ARG A 73 -6.35 -33.60 -0.57
N HIS A 74 -5.39 -32.96 0.10
CA HIS A 74 -4.03 -33.45 0.16
C HIS A 74 -3.96 -34.63 1.13
N LYS A 75 -3.22 -35.68 0.75
CA LYS A 75 -3.05 -36.89 1.57
C LYS A 75 -2.22 -36.67 2.84
N SER A 76 -1.47 -35.59 2.88
CA SER A 76 -0.47 -35.30 3.92
C SER A 76 -0.40 -33.80 4.17
N ARG A 77 0.18 -33.45 5.32
CA ARG A 77 0.50 -32.08 5.71
C ARG A 77 1.87 -32.04 6.36
N PHE A 78 2.46 -30.86 6.40
CA PHE A 78 3.66 -30.64 7.20
C PHE A 78 3.41 -30.98 8.68
N GLY A 79 4.38 -31.63 9.30
CA GLY A 79 4.36 -32.19 10.65
C GLY A 79 3.85 -33.63 10.74
N THR A 80 3.51 -34.27 9.62
CA THR A 80 2.97 -35.65 9.59
C THR A 80 3.72 -36.59 8.67
N ASP A 81 4.71 -36.11 7.91
CA ASP A 81 5.37 -36.86 6.85
C ASP A 81 6.90 -36.84 6.99
N ASN A 82 7.55 -37.86 6.44
CA ASN A 82 9.02 -37.99 6.46
C ASN A 82 9.70 -37.07 5.43
N GLU A 83 8.93 -36.54 4.48
CA GLU A 83 9.41 -35.67 3.38
C GLU A 83 9.43 -34.18 3.75
N ASP A 84 9.03 -33.82 4.97
CA ASP A 84 8.90 -32.44 5.43
C ASP A 84 10.20 -31.63 5.30
N ASP A 85 11.31 -32.18 5.78
CA ASP A 85 12.60 -31.49 5.80
C ASP A 85 13.10 -31.21 4.38
N GLU A 86 12.97 -32.18 3.48
CA GLU A 86 13.37 -32.02 2.07
C GLU A 86 12.50 -30.97 1.36
N ALA A 87 11.19 -30.98 1.63
CA ALA A 87 10.27 -30.01 1.06
C ALA A 87 10.53 -28.59 1.61
N LEU A 88 10.80 -28.43 2.91
CA LEU A 88 11.09 -27.13 3.51
C LEU A 88 12.44 -26.55 3.08
N GLU A 89 13.41 -27.37 2.71
CA GLU A 89 14.68 -26.89 2.16
C GLU A 89 14.48 -26.06 0.87
N ILE A 90 13.41 -26.32 0.11
CA ILE A 90 13.02 -25.49 -1.05
C ILE A 90 12.73 -24.05 -0.61
N LEU A 91 12.02 -23.88 0.51
CA LEU A 91 11.71 -22.57 1.06
C LEU A 91 12.96 -21.92 1.66
N TYR A 92 13.75 -22.67 2.44
CA TYR A 92 14.93 -22.14 3.14
C TYR A 92 16.05 -21.73 2.18
N SER A 93 16.19 -22.40 1.04
CA SER A 93 17.16 -22.05 0.01
C SER A 93 16.76 -20.84 -0.84
N TRP A 94 15.49 -20.41 -0.78
CA TRP A 94 14.98 -19.30 -1.60
C TRP A 94 15.54 -17.93 -1.12
N PRO A 95 16.17 -17.13 -2.00
CA PRO A 95 16.79 -15.86 -1.61
C PRO A 95 15.83 -14.90 -0.89
N LEU A 96 14.61 -14.71 -1.38
CA LEU A 96 13.65 -13.78 -0.75
C LEU A 96 13.22 -14.19 0.66
N TYR A 97 13.24 -15.49 0.97
CA TYR A 97 13.03 -15.98 2.34
C TYR A 97 14.22 -15.61 3.24
N ARG A 98 15.45 -15.86 2.77
CA ARG A 98 16.68 -15.55 3.54
C ARG A 98 16.85 -14.05 3.76
N ASP A 99 16.53 -13.24 2.75
CA ASP A 99 16.68 -11.79 2.77
C ASP A 99 15.55 -11.07 3.52
N SER A 100 14.52 -11.80 3.96
CA SER A 100 13.37 -11.25 4.70
C SER A 100 13.22 -11.82 6.13
N PRO A 101 14.21 -11.65 7.06
CA PRO A 101 14.16 -12.25 8.39
C PRO A 101 12.87 -11.98 9.18
N ARG A 102 12.30 -10.77 9.03
CA ARG A 102 11.06 -10.37 9.70
C ARG A 102 9.82 -11.15 9.23
N LEU A 103 9.86 -11.72 8.02
CA LEU A 103 8.73 -12.42 7.39
C LEU A 103 8.90 -13.95 7.42
N GLN A 104 10.09 -14.47 7.74
CA GLN A 104 10.40 -15.90 7.67
C GLN A 104 9.37 -16.79 8.40
N LYS A 105 9.00 -16.43 9.64
CA LYS A 105 8.00 -17.18 10.40
C LYS A 105 6.65 -17.24 9.67
N SER A 106 6.15 -16.10 9.21
CA SER A 106 4.87 -16.01 8.50
C SER A 106 4.92 -16.72 7.14
N MET A 107 6.04 -16.65 6.42
CA MET A 107 6.25 -17.37 5.16
C MET A 107 6.24 -18.88 5.38
N LEU A 108 6.87 -19.37 6.44
CA LEU A 108 6.85 -20.78 6.83
C LEU A 108 5.44 -21.24 7.22
N GLU A 109 4.72 -20.46 8.02
CA GLU A 109 3.34 -20.76 8.42
C GLU A 109 2.41 -20.81 7.20
N PHE A 110 2.51 -19.84 6.30
CA PHE A 110 1.76 -19.84 5.04
C PHE A 110 2.09 -21.07 4.18
N CYS A 111 3.37 -21.41 4.06
CA CYS A 111 3.81 -22.59 3.31
C CYS A 111 3.18 -23.87 3.88
N ARG A 112 3.26 -24.04 5.21
CA ARG A 112 2.73 -25.22 5.91
C ARG A 112 1.20 -25.32 5.87
N ALA A 113 0.53 -24.18 5.89
CA ALA A 113 -0.93 -24.13 5.83
C ALA A 113 -1.48 -24.33 4.42
N SER A 114 -0.73 -23.91 3.39
CA SER A 114 -1.28 -23.82 2.02
C SER A 114 -0.83 -24.96 1.11
N PHE A 115 0.23 -25.69 1.44
CA PHE A 115 0.80 -26.73 0.57
C PHE A 115 1.11 -28.01 1.37
N SER A 116 1.26 -29.13 0.66
CA SER A 116 1.81 -30.37 1.24
C SER A 116 3.26 -30.61 0.80
N PRO A 117 4.06 -31.38 1.56
CA PRO A 117 5.45 -31.69 1.21
C PRO A 117 5.59 -32.25 -0.20
N GLN A 118 4.79 -33.26 -0.53
CA GLN A 118 4.79 -33.95 -1.83
C GLN A 118 4.46 -33.01 -3.00
N GLN A 119 3.59 -32.02 -2.77
CA GLN A 119 3.27 -31.03 -3.79
C GLN A 119 4.50 -30.18 -4.12
N LEU A 120 5.21 -29.70 -3.10
CA LEU A 120 6.42 -28.90 -3.31
C LEU A 120 7.53 -29.73 -4.00
N LEU A 121 7.72 -30.98 -3.58
CA LEU A 121 8.68 -31.88 -4.21
C LEU A 121 8.29 -32.20 -5.66
N SER A 122 6.99 -32.38 -5.95
CA SER A 122 6.49 -32.56 -7.31
C SER A 122 6.77 -31.33 -8.18
N TRP A 123 6.51 -30.12 -7.68
CA TRP A 123 6.82 -28.88 -8.41
C TRP A 123 8.32 -28.64 -8.57
N LYS A 124 9.14 -29.01 -7.59
CA LYS A 124 10.61 -28.98 -7.71
C LYS A 124 11.08 -29.90 -8.85
N LYS A 125 10.56 -31.14 -8.90
CA LYS A 125 10.90 -32.13 -9.93
C LYS A 125 10.49 -31.67 -11.34
N ASN A 126 9.38 -30.93 -11.45
CA ASN A 126 8.82 -30.48 -12.71
C ASN A 126 9.20 -29.04 -13.09
N ASP A 127 10.16 -28.42 -12.39
CA ASP A 127 10.58 -27.02 -12.60
C ASP A 127 9.43 -26.00 -12.55
N ASP A 128 8.48 -26.20 -11.62
CA ASP A 128 7.25 -25.42 -11.50
C ASP A 128 7.11 -24.72 -10.14
N LEU A 129 8.24 -24.48 -9.46
CA LEU A 129 8.27 -23.82 -8.15
C LEU A 129 7.75 -22.37 -8.16
N LYS A 130 7.52 -21.79 -9.34
CA LYS A 130 6.78 -20.53 -9.47
C LYS A 130 5.40 -20.60 -8.79
N LYS A 131 4.77 -21.78 -8.72
CA LYS A 131 3.48 -22.00 -8.02
C LYS A 131 3.57 -21.90 -6.49
N LEU A 132 4.77 -22.01 -5.92
CA LEU A 132 5.05 -21.70 -4.51
C LEU A 132 5.48 -20.23 -4.36
N PHE A 133 6.47 -19.80 -5.14
CA PHE A 133 7.16 -18.54 -4.91
C PHE A 133 6.36 -17.31 -5.34
N VAL A 134 5.55 -17.38 -6.41
CA VAL A 134 4.75 -16.23 -6.85
C VAL A 134 3.64 -15.91 -5.86
N PRO A 135 2.82 -16.88 -5.38
CA PRO A 135 1.80 -16.60 -4.36
C PRO A 135 2.41 -16.06 -3.07
N MET A 136 3.57 -16.58 -2.67
CA MET A 136 4.27 -16.11 -1.47
C MET A 136 4.72 -14.64 -1.63
N GLN A 137 5.29 -14.27 -2.78
CA GLN A 137 5.63 -12.86 -3.03
C GLN A 137 4.39 -11.95 -3.04
N GLN A 138 3.27 -12.42 -3.61
CA GLN A 138 2.02 -11.65 -3.68
C GLN A 138 1.38 -11.44 -2.31
N LYS A 139 1.35 -12.48 -1.47
CA LYS A 139 0.80 -12.41 -0.10
C LYS A 139 1.62 -11.47 0.78
N PHE A 140 2.95 -11.58 0.74
CA PHE A 140 3.83 -10.81 1.62
C PHE A 140 4.30 -9.48 1.03
N LYS A 141 3.87 -9.12 -0.19
CA LYS A 141 4.28 -7.91 -0.90
C LYS A 141 5.81 -7.75 -0.96
N ILE A 142 6.50 -8.81 -1.37
CA ILE A 142 7.97 -8.83 -1.51
C ILE A 142 8.39 -9.08 -2.97
N GLY A 143 9.68 -8.91 -3.25
CA GLY A 143 10.23 -9.08 -4.60
C GLY A 143 9.60 -8.11 -5.59
N ARG A 144 9.00 -8.63 -6.66
CA ARG A 144 8.35 -7.79 -7.69
C ARG A 144 7.00 -7.22 -7.28
N PHE A 145 6.43 -7.68 -6.16
CA PHE A 145 5.11 -7.29 -5.65
C PHE A 145 5.19 -6.34 -4.45
N VAL A 146 6.39 -5.80 -4.17
CA VAL A 146 6.54 -4.70 -3.22
C VAL A 146 5.67 -3.54 -3.68
N GLU A 147 4.76 -3.10 -2.81
CA GLU A 147 3.97 -1.92 -3.07
C GLU A 147 4.92 -0.73 -3.22
N LYS A 148 5.02 -0.20 -4.44
CA LYS A 148 5.72 1.05 -4.69
C LYS A 148 4.84 2.15 -4.14
N VAL A 149 5.14 2.62 -2.92
CA VAL A 149 4.56 3.85 -2.41
C VAL A 149 5.01 4.98 -3.35
N ASP A 150 4.05 5.58 -4.06
CA ASP A 150 4.31 6.81 -4.81
C ASP A 150 4.54 7.93 -3.78
N VAL A 151 5.81 8.19 -3.51
CA VAL A 151 6.25 9.17 -2.51
C VAL A 151 5.78 10.58 -2.83
N ASN A 152 5.57 10.92 -4.11
CA ASN A 152 5.04 12.22 -4.50
C ASN A 152 3.55 12.31 -4.18
N LYS A 153 2.78 11.26 -4.50
CA LYS A 153 1.37 11.18 -4.11
C LYS A 153 1.18 11.23 -2.59
N LEU A 154 2.07 10.57 -1.83
CA LEU A 154 2.05 10.64 -0.37
C LEU A 154 2.27 12.07 0.15
N ARG A 155 3.24 12.80 -0.41
CA ARG A 155 3.48 14.21 -0.08
C ARG A 155 2.24 15.05 -0.38
N ASP A 156 1.69 14.94 -1.58
CA ASP A 156 0.59 15.78 -2.03
C ASP A 156 -0.66 15.52 -1.17
N ASN A 157 -0.93 14.26 -0.84
CA ASN A 157 -2.01 13.90 0.08
C ASN A 157 -1.80 14.50 1.48
N ARG A 158 -0.58 14.44 2.03
CA ARG A 158 -0.28 15.02 3.35
C ARG A 158 -0.48 16.53 3.39
N PHE A 159 -0.04 17.24 2.36
CA PHE A 159 -0.24 18.69 2.29
C PHE A 159 -1.73 19.05 2.15
N ARG A 160 -2.46 18.28 1.32
CA ARG A 160 -3.92 18.41 1.19
C ARG A 160 -4.66 18.15 2.50
N GLU A 161 -4.27 17.13 3.25
CA GLU A 161 -4.84 16.83 4.57
C GLU A 161 -4.61 17.99 5.56
N GLN A 162 -3.46 18.66 5.49
CA GLN A 162 -3.20 19.86 6.29
C GLN A 162 -4.11 21.03 5.89
N LEU A 163 -4.34 21.25 4.59
CA LEU A 163 -5.33 22.23 4.11
C LEU A 163 -6.73 21.94 4.64
N LEU A 164 -7.17 20.68 4.57
CA LEU A 164 -8.47 20.24 5.08
C LEU A 164 -8.59 20.41 6.60
N ALA A 165 -7.52 20.13 7.34
CA ALA A 165 -7.52 20.21 8.79
C ALA A 165 -7.47 21.65 9.35
N MET A 166 -7.18 22.67 8.51
CA MET A 166 -7.14 24.06 8.97
C MET A 166 -8.54 24.64 9.18
N HIS A 167 -8.81 25.16 10.38
CA HIS A 167 -10.04 25.89 10.70
C HIS A 167 -9.91 27.39 10.43
N SER A 168 -11.05 28.09 10.28
CA SER A 168 -11.07 29.55 10.11
C SER A 168 -10.25 30.27 11.21
N GLY A 169 -9.43 31.24 10.78
CA GLY A 169 -8.49 31.98 11.60
C GLY A 169 -7.13 31.28 11.83
N LYS A 170 -6.99 29.99 11.47
CA LYS A 170 -5.72 29.26 11.56
C LYS A 170 -4.90 29.43 10.30
N HIS A 171 -3.59 29.28 10.45
CA HIS A 171 -2.64 29.32 9.35
C HIS A 171 -1.67 28.13 9.41
N MET A 172 -0.95 27.93 8.32
CA MET A 172 0.23 27.08 8.27
C MET A 172 1.34 27.78 7.49
N THR A 173 2.58 27.41 7.81
CA THR A 173 3.77 27.81 7.07
C THR A 173 4.03 26.78 5.99
N TYR A 174 4.30 27.23 4.77
CA TYR A 174 4.65 26.32 3.66
C TYR A 174 6.00 26.71 3.04
N ILE A 175 6.63 25.72 2.43
CA ILE A 175 7.73 25.87 1.47
C ILE A 175 7.33 25.16 0.18
N CYS A 176 7.69 25.73 -0.96
CA CYS A 176 7.37 25.12 -2.25
C CYS A 176 8.49 25.28 -3.28
N PHE A 177 8.47 24.36 -4.24
CA PHE A 177 9.26 24.42 -5.46
C PHE A 177 8.32 24.76 -6.61
N LEU A 178 8.53 25.91 -7.24
CA LEU A 178 7.83 26.31 -8.46
C LEU A 178 8.81 26.20 -9.64
N PRO A 179 8.65 25.21 -10.54
CA PRO A 179 9.54 25.03 -11.67
C PRO A 179 9.36 26.13 -12.72
N GLN A 180 10.46 26.57 -13.34
CA GLN A 180 10.44 27.58 -14.40
C GLN A 180 10.17 27.00 -15.81
N GLY A 181 9.81 25.71 -15.94
CA GLY A 181 9.62 25.03 -17.23
C GLY A 181 8.49 24.00 -17.21
N GLN A 182 7.94 23.69 -18.40
CA GLN A 182 6.65 22.98 -18.59
C GLN A 182 6.61 21.49 -18.17
N ASN A 183 7.75 20.89 -17.78
CA ASN A 183 7.83 19.43 -17.56
C ASN A 183 7.91 19.02 -16.08
N MET A 184 7.85 19.95 -15.14
CA MET A 184 7.85 19.64 -13.71
C MET A 184 6.62 20.23 -13.05
N LYS A 185 6.03 19.48 -12.12
CA LYS A 185 4.89 19.96 -11.32
C LYS A 185 5.37 20.76 -10.11
N PRO A 186 4.60 21.77 -9.67
CA PRO A 186 4.84 22.43 -8.39
C PRO A 186 4.79 21.44 -7.22
N LEU A 187 5.70 21.60 -6.25
CA LEU A 187 5.77 20.74 -5.07
C LEU A 187 5.61 21.58 -3.81
N PHE A 188 4.78 21.14 -2.87
CA PHE A 188 4.51 21.84 -1.62
C PHE A 188 4.81 20.96 -0.41
N PHE A 189 5.23 21.59 0.67
CA PHE A 189 5.42 20.95 1.97
C PHE A 189 5.12 21.93 3.10
N SER A 190 4.51 21.43 4.16
CA SER A 190 4.31 22.17 5.41
C SER A 190 4.58 21.25 6.60
N TYR A 191 5.15 21.85 7.64
CA TYR A 191 5.29 21.24 8.96
C TYR A 191 4.46 22.01 9.99
N GLY A 192 3.21 22.32 9.60
CA GLY A 192 2.28 23.10 10.40
C GLY A 192 2.69 24.56 10.49
N THR A 193 2.72 25.12 11.69
CA THR A 193 3.03 26.54 11.95
C THR A 193 4.52 26.78 12.27
N LYS A 194 5.39 25.81 12.00
CA LYS A 194 6.83 25.95 12.29
C LYS A 194 7.47 26.96 11.31
N PRO A 195 8.54 27.67 11.70
CA PRO A 195 9.23 28.60 10.80
C PRO A 195 9.75 27.93 9.53
N HIS A 196 10.02 28.72 8.48
CA HIS A 196 10.51 28.22 7.18
C HIS A 196 11.77 27.35 7.31
N ILE A 197 12.73 27.76 8.16
CA ILE A 197 13.97 27.00 8.42
C ILE A 197 13.68 25.62 9.02
N GLU A 198 12.80 25.53 10.02
CA GLU A 198 12.45 24.25 10.65
C GLU A 198 11.65 23.37 9.69
N THR A 199 10.77 23.96 8.89
CA THR A 199 10.03 23.25 7.83
C THR A 199 11.00 22.67 6.79
N LEU A 200 12.05 23.40 6.40
CA LEU A 200 13.09 22.88 5.50
C LEU A 200 13.89 21.73 6.13
N LYS A 201 14.27 21.83 7.41
CA LYS A 201 14.97 20.74 8.13
C LYS A 201 14.13 19.47 8.15
N GLU A 202 12.83 19.59 8.37
CA GLU A 202 11.93 18.43 8.34
C GLU A 202 11.72 17.87 6.94
N LEU A 203 11.68 18.71 5.91
CA LEU A 203 11.64 18.24 4.51
C LEU A 203 12.86 17.36 4.19
N GLN A 204 14.05 17.71 4.67
CA GLN A 204 15.28 16.93 4.46
C GLN A 204 15.25 15.54 5.12
N ARG A 205 14.36 15.33 6.08
CA ARG A 205 14.15 14.03 6.75
C ARG A 205 13.06 13.19 6.10
N GLN A 206 12.32 13.73 5.14
CA GLN A 206 11.27 13.01 4.44
C GLN A 206 11.85 12.11 3.33
N PRO A 207 11.17 10.99 3.00
CA PRO A 207 11.55 10.15 1.86
C PRO A 207 11.32 10.82 0.49
N PHE A 208 10.66 11.99 0.49
CA PHE A 208 10.50 12.89 -0.65
C PHE A 208 11.19 14.22 -0.28
N ALA A 209 12.22 14.62 -1.03
CA ALA A 209 12.91 15.89 -0.80
C ALA A 209 12.98 16.68 -2.09
N PHE A 210 12.85 18.00 -1.98
CA PHE A 210 13.05 18.93 -3.07
C PHE A 210 13.74 20.19 -2.55
N LYS A 211 14.31 20.98 -3.45
CA LYS A 211 14.91 22.28 -3.11
C LYS A 211 13.83 23.36 -3.24
N PRO A 212 13.34 23.97 -2.16
CA PRO A 212 12.32 25.00 -2.28
C PRO A 212 12.86 26.25 -2.99
N THR A 213 11.99 26.90 -3.74
CA THR A 213 12.26 28.20 -4.38
C THR A 213 11.49 29.33 -3.72
N HIS A 214 10.38 29.02 -3.05
CA HIS A 214 9.53 29.99 -2.35
C HIS A 214 9.08 29.43 -1.00
N GLY A 215 8.54 30.30 -0.15
CA GLY A 215 7.85 29.94 1.07
C GLY A 215 6.96 31.09 1.52
N GLY A 216 6.01 30.79 2.38
CA GLY A 216 5.06 31.78 2.87
C GLY A 216 4.08 31.17 3.86
N HIS A 217 2.90 31.75 3.94
CA HIS A 217 1.85 31.31 4.84
C HIS A 217 0.51 31.18 4.10
N ILE A 218 -0.27 30.19 4.54
CA ILE A 218 -1.63 29.97 4.07
C ILE A 218 -2.53 30.08 5.29
N LYS A 219 -3.54 30.96 5.25
CA LYS A 219 -4.49 31.19 6.35
C LYS A 219 -5.91 30.92 5.91
N CYS A 220 -6.62 30.07 6.63
CA CYS A 220 -8.04 29.86 6.40
C CYS A 220 -8.84 31.06 6.91
N VAL A 221 -9.62 31.68 6.04
CA VAL A 221 -10.50 32.81 6.40
C VAL A 221 -11.95 32.39 6.52
N ARG A 222 -12.39 31.41 5.72
CA ARG A 222 -13.76 30.89 5.76
C ARG A 222 -13.78 29.38 5.63
N GLU A 223 -14.71 28.76 6.34
CA GLU A 223 -15.06 27.34 6.22
C GLU A 223 -16.59 27.24 6.25
N GLU A 224 -17.21 26.99 5.11
CA GLU A 224 -18.67 26.87 5.00
C GLU A 224 -19.04 25.77 4.01
N GLY A 225 -19.93 24.85 4.41
CA GLY A 225 -20.39 23.77 3.53
C GLY A 225 -19.29 22.81 3.03
N GLY A 226 -18.13 22.78 3.67
CA GLY A 226 -16.97 21.99 3.24
C GLY A 226 -16.03 22.70 2.26
N GLN A 227 -16.39 23.90 1.80
CA GLN A 227 -15.54 24.77 0.99
C GLN A 227 -14.70 25.66 1.92
N LYS A 228 -13.39 25.74 1.65
CA LYS A 228 -12.45 26.55 2.43
C LYS A 228 -11.84 27.63 1.55
N GLU A 229 -11.86 28.85 2.08
CA GLU A 229 -11.21 30.00 1.48
C GLU A 229 -9.90 30.29 2.24
N PHE A 230 -8.83 30.48 1.50
CA PHE A 230 -7.49 30.71 2.03
C PHE A 230 -6.89 32.03 1.52
N LEU A 231 -6.31 32.81 2.43
CA LEU A 231 -5.35 33.85 2.06
C LEU A 231 -3.96 33.23 1.95
N VAL A 232 -3.23 33.55 0.88
CA VAL A 232 -1.91 33.01 0.59
C VAL A 232 -0.92 34.13 0.39
N ASP A 233 0.13 34.15 1.20
CA ASP A 233 1.28 35.03 1.02
C ASP A 233 2.52 34.24 0.60
N ALA A 234 3.51 34.91 0.00
CA ALA A 234 4.81 34.33 -0.36
C ALA A 234 5.97 34.94 0.46
N GLY A 235 5.66 35.44 1.67
CA GLY A 235 6.57 36.25 2.48
C GLY A 235 7.56 35.43 3.30
N SER A 236 8.62 34.92 2.67
CA SER A 236 9.73 34.25 3.37
C SER A 236 11.00 35.09 3.36
N ASN A 237 11.69 35.17 4.50
CA ASN A 237 13.04 35.73 4.57
C ASN A 237 14.08 34.75 3.99
N GLU A 238 13.74 33.47 3.95
CA GLU A 238 14.67 32.38 3.62
C GLU A 238 14.65 32.07 2.13
N PHE A 239 13.49 32.28 1.51
CA PHE A 239 13.23 31.97 0.10
C PHE A 239 12.71 33.20 -0.67
N GLY A 240 13.03 34.41 -0.20
CA GLY A 240 12.52 35.66 -0.78
C GLY A 240 12.99 36.90 -0.01
N VAL A 241 12.19 37.97 -0.10
CA VAL A 241 12.46 39.28 0.54
C VAL A 241 11.47 39.58 1.68
N GLY A 242 10.87 38.53 2.25
CA GLY A 242 9.98 38.65 3.41
C GLY A 242 8.79 39.57 3.16
N MET A 243 8.62 40.59 4.00
CA MET A 243 7.51 41.56 3.90
C MET A 243 7.50 42.36 2.59
N GLN A 244 8.63 42.47 1.90
CA GLN A 244 8.72 43.19 0.62
C GLN A 244 8.35 42.32 -0.58
N THR A 245 7.87 41.09 -0.35
CA THR A 245 7.57 40.15 -1.43
C THR A 245 6.42 40.69 -2.28
N PRO A 246 6.61 40.86 -3.60
CA PRO A 246 5.57 41.37 -4.49
C PRO A 246 4.34 40.47 -4.54
N LEU A 247 3.16 41.07 -4.77
CA LEU A 247 1.90 40.33 -4.96
C LEU A 247 2.02 39.28 -6.09
N SER A 248 2.74 39.62 -7.16
CA SER A 248 2.96 38.71 -8.30
C SER A 248 3.62 37.38 -7.91
N THR A 249 4.42 37.36 -6.84
CA THR A 249 5.00 36.12 -6.33
C THR A 249 3.95 35.27 -5.61
N ALA A 250 3.02 35.89 -4.88
CA ALA A 250 1.90 35.20 -4.25
C ALA A 250 0.90 34.68 -5.32
N GLU A 251 0.67 35.43 -6.39
CA GLU A 251 -0.15 35.00 -7.54
C GLU A 251 0.40 33.70 -8.15
N MET A 252 1.72 33.63 -8.41
CA MET A 252 2.36 32.40 -8.92
C MET A 252 2.17 31.19 -8.00
N VAL A 253 2.21 31.41 -6.68
CA VAL A 253 1.97 30.35 -5.70
C VAL A 253 0.51 29.91 -5.73
N VAL A 254 -0.42 30.87 -5.79
CA VAL A 254 -1.86 30.60 -5.87
C VAL A 254 -2.22 29.81 -7.13
N ASP A 255 -1.67 30.18 -8.28
CA ASP A 255 -1.87 29.44 -9.53
C ASP A 255 -1.43 27.97 -9.39
N ALA A 256 -0.28 27.74 -8.75
CA ALA A 256 0.24 26.40 -8.48
C ALA A 256 -0.57 25.61 -7.44
N LEU A 257 -1.16 26.29 -6.45
CA LEU A 257 -2.09 25.69 -5.49
C LEU A 257 -3.40 25.30 -6.18
N GLN A 258 -3.92 26.17 -7.05
CA GLN A 258 -5.14 25.94 -7.83
C GLN A 258 -4.96 24.77 -8.82
N GLU A 259 -3.78 24.61 -9.41
CA GLU A 259 -3.47 23.46 -10.27
C GLU A 259 -3.47 22.13 -9.49
N ASN A 260 -2.91 22.12 -8.27
CA ASN A 260 -2.76 20.91 -7.48
C ASN A 260 -4.02 20.53 -6.68
N TRP A 261 -4.77 21.52 -6.18
CA TRP A 261 -5.94 21.34 -5.31
C TRP A 261 -7.05 22.33 -5.67
N PRO A 262 -7.71 22.16 -6.82
CA PRO A 262 -8.71 23.11 -7.33
C PRO A 262 -10.00 23.19 -6.49
N GLU A 263 -10.19 22.29 -5.51
CA GLU A 263 -11.36 22.27 -4.64
C GLU A 263 -11.39 23.36 -3.56
N PHE A 264 -10.31 24.13 -3.42
CA PHE A 264 -10.21 25.23 -2.46
C PHE A 264 -10.13 26.58 -3.17
N ASP A 265 -10.58 27.63 -2.49
CA ASP A 265 -10.45 29.00 -3.00
C ASP A 265 -9.22 29.66 -2.40
N TYR A 266 -8.36 30.21 -3.26
CA TYR A 266 -7.11 30.84 -2.86
C TYR A 266 -7.11 32.31 -3.28
N THR A 267 -6.81 33.20 -2.35
CA THR A 267 -6.68 34.64 -2.59
C THR A 267 -5.24 35.07 -2.29
N PRO A 268 -4.47 35.55 -3.29
CA PRO A 268 -3.10 36.00 -3.06
C PRO A 268 -3.09 37.33 -2.32
N VAL A 269 -2.16 37.49 -1.38
CA VAL A 269 -1.92 38.73 -0.66
C VAL A 269 -0.42 39.06 -0.64
N PRO A 270 -0.03 40.35 -0.60
CA PRO A 270 1.37 40.73 -0.65
C PRO A 270 2.10 40.46 0.68
N GLY A 271 3.43 40.42 0.63
CA GLY A 271 4.26 40.39 1.83
C GLY A 271 3.95 39.21 2.77
N ARG A 272 3.57 39.49 4.01
CA ARG A 272 3.21 38.51 5.07
C ARG A 272 1.76 38.65 5.53
N ASP A 273 0.89 39.15 4.67
CA ASP A 273 -0.47 39.55 5.06
C ASP A 273 -1.37 38.35 5.40
N ALA A 274 -1.04 37.13 4.96
CA ALA A 274 -1.76 35.92 5.37
C ALA A 274 -1.40 35.53 6.81
N PHE A 275 -0.17 35.77 7.25
CA PHE A 275 0.25 35.56 8.65
C PHE A 275 -0.19 36.69 9.59
N GLY A 276 -0.20 37.93 9.09
CA GLY A 276 -0.50 39.16 9.85
C GLY A 276 0.75 39.85 10.44
N LEU A 277 0.64 41.15 10.72
CA LEU A 277 1.75 42.03 11.11
C LEU A 277 2.36 41.76 12.51
N GLN A 278 1.80 40.86 13.34
CA GLN A 278 2.05 40.86 14.79
C GLN A 278 2.98 39.79 15.38
N GLN A 279 3.60 38.90 14.60
CA GLN A 279 4.61 37.98 15.17
C GLN A 279 5.80 37.75 14.23
N SER A 280 6.71 38.71 14.16
CA SER A 280 8.06 38.46 13.64
C SER A 280 8.88 37.71 14.70
N TYR A 281 9.15 36.42 14.48
CA TYR A 281 10.33 35.76 15.03
C TYR A 281 11.49 35.90 14.04
#